data_AF-A0A929DFW6-F1
#
_entry.id   AF-A0A929DFW6-F1
#
_cell.length_a   1.000
_cell.length_b   1.000
_cell.length_c   1.000
_cell.angle_alpha   90.00
_cell.angle_beta   90.00
_cell.angle_gamma   90.00
#
_symmetry.space_group_name_H-M   'P 1'
#
loop_
_entity.id
_entity.type
_entity.pdbx_description
1 polymer ?
#
loop_
_entity_poly.entity_id
_entity_poly.type
_entity_poly.pdbx_seq_one_letter_code
_entity_poly.pdbx_strand_id
1 'polypeptide(L)'
;MKKKIPLFFMVLLPIMVNFIFSCDENFSFLEVNCSDCYRIKPDSGELIIHLTINDENPEVPIAIYRDRIEAGRVRIRDTVSEKTVYIEVPLNHYYSVKAEYKAGNDSVFAVDGDRIKTHRVTDQCDTICWIIKGGRYNLRLKEKVP
;
A
#
# COMPACT_ATOMS: atom_id res chain seq x y z
N MET A 1 -12.66 -25.94 -50.20
CA MET A 1 -11.90 -26.69 -49.17
C MET A 1 -12.18 -26.08 -47.79
N LYS A 2 -12.95 -26.74 -46.92
CA LYS A 2 -13.28 -26.24 -45.58
C LYS A 2 -12.17 -26.69 -44.61
N LYS A 3 -11.30 -25.78 -44.18
CA LYS A 3 -10.27 -26.06 -43.17
C LYS A 3 -10.96 -26.30 -41.82
N LYS A 4 -10.86 -27.53 -41.30
CA LYS A 4 -11.30 -27.86 -39.93
C LYS A 4 -10.29 -27.26 -38.97
N ILE A 5 -10.64 -26.14 -38.34
CA ILE A 5 -9.86 -25.58 -37.24
C ILE A 5 -10.01 -26.55 -36.05
N PRO A 6 -8.92 -27.08 -35.49
CA PRO A 6 -9.02 -28.02 -34.38
C PRO A 6 -9.62 -27.30 -33.16
N LEU A 7 -10.69 -27.89 -32.60
CA LEU A 7 -11.45 -27.40 -31.46
C LEU A 7 -10.56 -26.99 -30.26
N PHE A 8 -9.37 -27.59 -30.16
CA PHE A 8 -8.35 -27.30 -29.16
C PHE A 8 -7.84 -25.84 -29.19
N PHE A 9 -7.72 -25.23 -30.37
CA PHE A 9 -7.27 -23.83 -30.50
C PHE A 9 -8.34 -22.81 -30.11
N MET A 10 -9.62 -23.21 -30.09
CA MET A 10 -10.75 -22.32 -29.75
C MET A 10 -10.93 -22.14 -28.23
N VAL A 11 -10.40 -23.08 -27.43
CA VAL A 11 -10.55 -23.09 -25.96
C VAL A 11 -9.33 -22.47 -25.24
N LEU A 12 -8.15 -22.48 -25.86
CA LEU A 12 -6.92 -21.92 -25.27
C LEU A 12 -6.83 -20.39 -25.33
N LEU A 13 -7.50 -19.75 -26.29
CA LEU A 13 -7.46 -18.30 -26.49
C LEU A 13 -8.12 -17.47 -25.36
N PRO A 14 -9.29 -17.85 -24.79
CA PRO A 14 -9.90 -17.07 -23.71
C PRO A 14 -9.21 -17.21 -22.33
N ILE A 15 -8.33 -18.19 -22.13
CA ILE A 15 -7.64 -18.41 -20.85
C ILE A 15 -6.48 -17.42 -20.65
N MET A 16 -5.84 -16.97 -21.74
CA MET A 16 -4.75 -15.98 -21.71
C MET A 16 -5.22 -14.54 -21.45
N VAL A 17 -6.50 -14.21 -21.68
CA VAL A 17 -7.02 -12.84 -21.54
C VAL A 17 -7.30 -12.46 -20.07
N ASN A 18 -7.36 -13.44 -19.16
CA ASN A 18 -7.62 -13.18 -17.74
C ASN A 18 -6.38 -12.76 -16.92
N PHE A 19 -5.18 -12.75 -17.50
CA PHE A 19 -3.95 -12.41 -16.78
C PHE A 19 -3.62 -10.91 -16.72
N ILE A 20 -4.36 -10.05 -17.41
CA ILE A 20 -4.06 -8.61 -17.50
C ILE A 20 -4.85 -7.73 -16.53
N PHE A 21 -5.81 -8.28 -15.79
CA PHE A 21 -6.45 -7.56 -14.68
C PHE A 21 -5.66 -7.74 -13.39
N SER A 22 -4.42 -7.25 -13.40
CA SER A 22 -3.72 -6.96 -12.14
C SER A 22 -4.38 -5.73 -11.53
N CYS A 23 -5.07 -5.90 -10.41
CA CYS A 23 -5.57 -4.78 -9.61
C CYS A 23 -4.38 -4.01 -9.02
N ASP A 24 -3.99 -2.92 -9.68
CA ASP A 24 -3.24 -1.84 -9.03
C ASP A 24 -4.21 -0.66 -8.97
N GLU A 25 -4.75 -0.39 -7.78
CA GLU A 25 -5.74 0.67 -7.58
C GLU A 25 -5.06 2.04 -7.78
N ASN A 26 -5.51 2.74 -8.82
CA ASN A 26 -5.37 4.19 -9.01
C ASN A 26 -3.94 4.75 -9.10
N PHE A 27 -3.23 4.47 -10.20
CA PHE A 27 -2.13 5.33 -10.63
C PHE A 27 -2.63 6.38 -11.62
N SER A 28 -2.98 7.56 -11.10
CA SER A 28 -3.14 8.76 -11.90
C SER A 28 -1.75 9.19 -12.42
N PHE A 29 -1.42 8.80 -13.65
CA PHE A 29 -0.13 9.07 -14.31
C PHE A 29 0.02 10.51 -14.83
N LEU A 30 -0.96 11.40 -14.63
CA LEU A 30 -1.07 12.63 -15.44
C LEU A 30 -0.95 13.95 -14.69
N GLU A 31 -0.91 13.98 -13.36
CA GLU A 31 -0.84 15.26 -12.64
C GLU A 31 0.10 15.18 -11.45
N VAL A 32 1.31 15.72 -11.62
CA VAL A 32 2.23 15.97 -10.51
C VAL A 32 1.87 17.32 -9.90
N ASN A 33 1.50 17.32 -8.63
CA ASN A 33 1.36 18.55 -7.88
C ASN A 33 2.76 19.09 -7.52
N CYS A 34 3.20 20.14 -8.23
CA CYS A 34 4.52 20.76 -7.99
C CYS A 34 4.64 21.41 -6.60
N SER A 35 3.57 21.56 -5.81
CA SER A 35 3.69 22.00 -4.40
C SER A 35 4.32 20.95 -3.50
N ASP A 36 4.18 19.66 -3.83
CA ASP A 36 4.64 18.53 -3.00
C ASP A 36 6.10 18.16 -3.33
N CYS A 37 6.83 19.11 -3.91
CA CYS A 37 8.07 18.89 -4.62
C CYS A 37 9.29 19.21 -3.75
N TYR A 38 10.19 18.24 -3.64
CA TYR A 38 11.49 18.42 -3.01
C TYR A 38 12.55 18.73 -4.07
N ARG A 39 13.29 19.83 -3.90
CA ARG A 39 14.40 20.23 -4.81
C ARG A 39 15.63 19.33 -4.66
N ILE A 40 15.84 18.82 -3.45
CA ILE A 40 16.89 17.85 -3.11
C ILE A 40 16.19 16.52 -2.84
N LYS A 41 16.76 15.43 -3.34
CA LYS A 41 16.21 14.09 -3.12
C LYS A 41 16.18 13.79 -1.61
N PRO A 42 15.00 13.55 -1.01
CA PRO A 42 14.92 13.19 0.40
C PRO A 42 15.43 11.75 0.63
N ASP A 43 15.90 11.47 1.83
CA ASP A 43 16.34 10.15 2.29
C ASP A 43 15.33 9.48 3.24
N SER A 44 14.48 10.26 3.90
CA SER A 44 13.35 9.81 4.74
C SER A 44 12.00 10.34 4.26
N GLY A 45 10.93 9.65 4.67
CA GLY A 45 9.55 10.07 4.45
C GLY A 45 8.60 9.40 5.44
N GLU A 46 7.35 9.85 5.46
CA GLU A 46 6.37 9.39 6.44
C GLU A 46 5.54 8.22 5.91
N LEU A 47 5.39 7.18 6.73
CA LEU A 47 4.31 6.22 6.60
C LEU A 47 3.06 6.83 7.21
N ILE A 48 1.98 6.89 6.44
CA ILE A 48 0.66 7.37 6.86
C ILE A 48 -0.21 6.13 7.10
N ILE A 49 -0.50 5.84 8.37
CA ILE A 49 -1.21 4.63 8.78
C ILE A 49 -2.60 5.02 9.27
N HIS A 50 -3.64 4.52 8.61
CA HIS A 50 -5.03 4.73 9.00
C HIS A 50 -5.58 3.53 9.78
N LEU A 51 -6.16 3.81 10.94
CA LEU A 51 -6.62 2.82 11.92
C LEU A 51 -8.08 3.04 12.30
N THR A 52 -8.71 1.99 12.82
CA THR A 52 -10.02 2.08 13.46
C THR A 52 -9.85 2.29 14.96
N ILE A 53 -10.19 3.47 15.47
CA ILE A 53 -10.25 3.76 16.91
C ILE A 53 -11.71 3.94 17.31
N ASN A 54 -12.17 3.15 18.28
CA ASN A 54 -13.55 3.15 18.80
C ASN A 54 -13.59 2.63 20.26
N ASP A 55 -14.78 2.50 20.86
CA ASP A 55 -14.92 2.09 22.26
C ASP A 55 -14.38 0.67 22.55
N GLU A 56 -14.43 -0.24 21.56
CA GLU A 56 -13.89 -1.60 21.67
C GLU A 56 -12.36 -1.64 21.49
N ASN A 57 -11.83 -0.72 20.68
CA ASN A 57 -10.42 -0.57 20.33
C ASN A 57 -9.99 0.89 20.54
N PRO A 58 -9.95 1.39 21.80
CA PRO A 58 -9.53 2.76 22.08
C PRO A 58 -8.02 2.94 21.87
N GLU A 59 -7.28 1.83 21.97
CA GLU A 59 -5.85 1.73 21.74
C GLU A 59 -5.58 0.50 20.87
N VAL A 60 -4.72 0.66 19.86
CA VAL A 60 -4.46 -0.36 18.85
C VAL A 60 -2.96 -0.66 18.80
N PRO A 61 -2.55 -1.88 19.16
CA PRO A 61 -1.16 -2.31 18.96
C PRO A 61 -0.83 -2.37 17.47
N ILE A 62 0.27 -1.74 17.10
CA ILE A 62 0.83 -1.76 15.75
C ILE A 62 2.25 -2.33 15.74
N ALA A 63 2.61 -2.99 14.64
CA ALA A 63 3.96 -3.42 14.37
C ALA A 63 4.36 -3.07 12.94
N ILE A 64 5.48 -2.37 12.79
CA ILE A 64 6.05 -1.96 11.51
C ILE A 64 7.25 -2.86 11.22
N TYR A 65 7.25 -3.46 10.04
CA TYR A 65 8.27 -4.39 9.57
C TYR A 65 9.01 -3.78 8.40
N ARG A 66 10.33 -4.01 8.34
CA ARG A 66 11.10 -3.77 7.11
C ARG A 66 10.95 -5.00 6.23
N ASP A 67 10.49 -4.78 5.00
CA ASP A 67 10.06 -5.78 4.03
C ASP A 67 8.73 -6.48 4.42
N ARG A 68 8.47 -7.66 3.86
CA ARG A 68 7.22 -8.40 4.11
C ARG A 68 7.17 -8.93 5.55
N ILE A 69 5.96 -9.08 6.08
CA ILE A 69 5.73 -9.46 7.48
C ILE A 69 6.34 -10.83 7.83
N GLU A 70 6.39 -11.76 6.87
CA GLU A 70 6.91 -13.12 7.04
C GLU A 70 8.43 -13.14 7.25
N ALA A 71 9.13 -12.08 6.82
CA ALA A 71 10.56 -11.93 7.09
C ALA A 71 10.85 -11.67 8.58
N GLY A 72 9.83 -11.32 9.38
CA GLY A 72 9.94 -11.18 10.84
C GLY A 72 10.80 -10.01 11.32
N ARG A 73 11.29 -9.15 10.43
CA ARG A 73 12.17 -8.01 10.74
C ARG A 73 11.37 -6.82 11.26
N VAL A 74 10.92 -6.93 12.50
CA VAL A 74 10.24 -5.86 13.23
C VAL A 74 11.18 -4.67 13.40
N ARG A 75 10.72 -3.50 12.98
CA ARG A 75 11.41 -2.23 13.17
C ARG A 75 10.86 -1.47 14.37
N ILE A 76 9.53 -1.41 14.49
CA ILE A 76 8.82 -0.67 15.55
C ILE A 76 7.65 -1.52 16.05
N ARG A 77 7.41 -1.45 17.36
CA ARG A 77 6.16 -1.88 18.00
C ARG A 77 5.69 -0.76 18.89
N ASP A 78 4.42 -0.43 18.78
CA ASP A 78 3.80 0.64 19.56
C ASP A 78 2.31 0.35 19.78
N THR A 79 1.68 1.10 20.66
CA THR A 79 0.24 1.10 20.88
C THR A 79 -0.26 2.52 20.72
N VAL A 80 -1.17 2.73 19.77
CA VAL A 80 -1.61 4.08 19.34
C VAL A 80 -3.09 4.28 19.59
N SER A 81 -3.50 5.53 19.84
CA SER A 81 -4.89 5.90 20.11
C SER A 81 -5.47 6.85 19.05
N GLU A 82 -4.66 7.23 18.06
CA GLU A 82 -5.01 8.13 16.97
C GLU A 82 -5.48 7.35 15.74
N LYS A 83 -6.48 7.90 15.03
CA LYS A 83 -7.01 7.30 13.79
C LYS A 83 -6.03 7.37 12.62
N THR A 84 -5.09 8.31 12.65
CA THR A 84 -4.04 8.46 11.64
C THR A 84 -2.72 8.69 12.37
N VAL A 85 -1.72 7.87 12.04
CA VAL A 85 -0.38 7.93 12.63
C VAL A 85 0.64 8.17 11.52
N TYR A 86 1.61 9.03 11.80
CA TYR A 86 2.70 9.38 10.89
C TYR A 86 4.02 8.86 11.46
N ILE A 87 4.73 8.01 10.72
CA ILE A 87 5.99 7.41 11.17
C ILE A 87 7.08 7.66 10.13
N GLU A 88 8.10 8.42 10.50
CA GLU A 88 9.23 8.68 9.63
C GLU A 88 10.11 7.43 9.45
N VAL A 89 10.39 7.08 8.19
CA VAL A 89 11.23 5.94 7.82
C VAL A 89 12.12 6.26 6.63
N PRO A 90 13.26 5.54 6.47
CA PRO A 90 14.08 5.62 5.27
C PRO A 90 13.30 5.26 3.99
N LEU A 91 13.52 6.02 2.92
CA LEU A 91 12.88 5.83 1.63
C LEU A 91 13.49 4.67 0.82
N ASN A 92 12.77 4.24 -0.22
CA ASN A 92 13.14 3.19 -1.16
C ASN A 92 13.18 1.78 -0.54
N HIS A 93 12.36 1.56 0.48
CA HIS A 93 12.15 0.28 1.13
C HIS A 93 10.67 -0.13 1.07
N TYR A 94 10.44 -1.44 1.10
CA TYR A 94 9.11 -1.97 1.34
C TYR A 94 8.89 -2.04 2.85
N TYR A 95 7.72 -1.64 3.32
CA TYR A 95 7.31 -1.80 4.70
C TYR A 95 5.99 -2.53 4.76
N SER A 96 5.83 -3.37 5.80
CA SER A 96 4.53 -3.94 6.15
C SER A 96 4.13 -3.39 7.51
N VAL A 97 2.85 -3.13 7.69
CA VAL A 97 2.30 -2.68 8.97
C VAL A 97 1.20 -3.65 9.36
N LYS A 98 1.25 -4.12 10.61
CA LYS A 98 0.20 -4.93 11.23
C LYS A 98 -0.47 -4.12 12.31
N ALA A 99 -1.80 -4.11 12.33
CA ALA A 99 -2.61 -3.64 13.45
C ALA A 99 -3.40 -4.80 14.05
N GLU A 100 -3.54 -4.81 15.37
CA GLU A 100 -4.28 -5.83 16.12
C GLU A 100 -5.52 -5.22 16.76
N TYR A 101 -6.67 -5.83 16.51
CA TYR A 101 -7.97 -5.37 16.99
C TYR A 101 -8.71 -6.49 17.73
N LYS A 102 -9.61 -6.09 18.62
CA LYS A 102 -10.73 -6.90 19.10
C LYS A 102 -11.95 -6.68 18.22
N ALA A 103 -12.69 -7.76 17.98
CA ALA A 103 -13.99 -7.75 17.32
C ALA A 103 -14.91 -8.75 18.05
N GLY A 104 -15.61 -8.27 19.07
CA GLY A 104 -16.33 -9.10 20.03
C GLY A 104 -15.38 -9.99 20.83
N ASN A 105 -15.54 -11.30 20.71
CA ASN A 105 -14.69 -12.28 21.39
C ASN A 105 -13.46 -12.69 20.57
N ASP A 106 -13.35 -12.23 19.32
CA ASP A 106 -12.27 -12.60 18.41
C ASP A 106 -11.21 -11.50 18.34
N SER A 107 -9.98 -11.90 17.99
CA SER A 107 -8.90 -10.98 17.61
C SER A 107 -8.76 -10.97 16.09
N VAL A 108 -8.65 -9.77 15.52
CA VAL A 108 -8.50 -9.55 14.08
C VAL A 108 -7.19 -8.82 13.81
N PHE A 109 -6.42 -9.32 12.85
CA PHE A 109 -5.20 -8.67 12.37
C PHE A 109 -5.46 -8.02 11.01
N ALA A 110 -5.27 -6.71 10.93
CA ALA A 110 -5.18 -6.01 9.66
C ALA A 110 -3.70 -5.94 9.26
N VAL A 111 -3.38 -6.28 8.02
CA VAL A 111 -2.03 -6.18 7.47
C VAL A 111 -2.10 -5.48 6.13
N ASP A 112 -1.23 -4.50 5.95
CA ASP A 112 -1.07 -3.77 4.69
C ASP A 112 0.43 -3.54 4.45
N GLY A 113 0.82 -3.40 3.19
CA GLY A 113 2.21 -3.37 2.78
C GLY A 113 2.40 -2.56 1.51
N ASP A 114 3.37 -1.65 1.53
CA ASP A 114 3.65 -0.79 0.39
C ASP A 114 5.15 -0.43 0.34
N ARG A 115 5.59 0.00 -0.84
CA ARG A 115 6.93 0.54 -1.07
C ARG A 115 6.87 2.06 -1.11
N ILE A 116 7.39 2.68 -0.06
CA ILE A 116 7.66 4.11 -0.06
C ILE A 116 8.95 4.40 -0.85
N LYS A 117 8.86 5.24 -1.88
CA LYS A 117 9.99 5.54 -2.78
C LYS A 117 9.96 6.98 -3.26
N THR A 118 11.14 7.45 -3.63
CA THR A 118 11.27 8.73 -4.35
C THR A 118 11.06 8.52 -5.84
N HIS A 119 10.40 9.48 -6.48
CA HIS A 119 10.27 9.54 -7.93
C HIS A 119 10.78 10.90 -8.41
N ARG A 120 11.65 10.89 -9.42
CA ARG A 120 12.12 12.11 -10.08
C ARG A 120 11.13 12.45 -11.18
N VAL A 121 10.57 13.64 -11.12
CA VAL A 121 9.74 14.20 -12.17
C VAL A 121 10.62 15.13 -12.99
N THR A 122 10.71 14.86 -14.28
CA THR A 122 11.29 15.77 -15.27
C THR A 122 10.13 16.29 -16.13
N ASP A 123 10.23 17.54 -16.57
CA ASP A 123 9.37 18.10 -17.63
C ASP A 123 7.92 18.45 -17.25
N GLN A 124 7.50 18.30 -15.98
CA GLN A 124 6.19 18.78 -15.50
C GLN A 124 6.29 20.01 -14.57
N CYS A 125 7.45 20.26 -13.98
CA CYS A 125 7.71 21.43 -13.13
C CYS A 125 8.96 22.17 -13.65
N ASP A 126 9.05 23.48 -13.44
CA ASP A 126 10.16 24.33 -13.91
C ASP A 126 11.54 24.01 -13.29
N THR A 127 11.59 23.07 -12.35
CA THR A 127 12.80 22.70 -11.61
C THR A 127 12.91 21.18 -11.40
N ILE A 128 14.09 20.71 -10.98
CA ILE A 128 14.27 19.31 -10.58
C ILE A 128 13.32 19.02 -9.44
N CYS A 129 12.43 18.05 -9.66
CA CYS A 129 11.38 17.73 -8.72
C CYS A 129 11.46 16.29 -8.25
N TRP A 130 11.55 16.11 -6.93
CA TRP A 130 11.43 14.82 -6.28
C TRP A 130 10.12 14.76 -5.52
N ILE A 131 9.35 13.70 -5.73
CA ILE A 131 8.13 13.43 -4.98
C ILE A 131 8.23 12.08 -4.29
N ILE A 132 7.60 11.96 -3.13
CA ILE A 132 7.50 10.70 -2.39
C ILE A 132 6.21 10.01 -2.84
N LYS A 133 6.31 8.73 -3.22
CA LYS A 133 5.19 7.88 -3.63
C LYS A 133 5.09 6.68 -2.69
N GLY A 134 3.86 6.23 -2.49
CA GLY A 134 3.53 5.15 -1.57
C GLY A 134 3.57 5.57 -0.11
N GLY A 135 3.62 4.60 0.79
CA GLY A 135 3.68 4.81 2.24
C GLY A 135 2.32 5.11 2.88
N ARG A 136 1.20 4.82 2.21
CA ARG A 136 -0.15 4.99 2.76
C ARG A 136 -0.75 3.60 3.05
N TYR A 137 -1.11 3.36 4.30
CA TYR A 137 -1.60 2.07 4.77
C TYR A 137 -3.03 2.23 5.29
N ASN A 138 -3.94 1.38 4.81
CA ASN A 138 -5.31 1.35 5.30
C ASN A 138 -5.54 0.09 6.11
N LEU A 139 -5.34 0.20 7.42
CA LEU A 139 -5.52 -0.88 8.38
C LEU A 139 -6.83 -0.78 9.15
N ARG A 140 -7.77 0.05 8.69
CA ARG A 140 -9.10 0.15 9.30
C ARG A 140 -9.83 -1.19 9.19
N LEU A 141 -10.52 -1.57 10.26
CA LEU A 141 -11.46 -2.68 10.23
C LEU A 141 -12.52 -2.42 9.15
N LYS A 142 -12.72 -3.39 8.26
CA LYS A 142 -13.89 -3.41 7.38
C LYS A 142 -15.07 -3.89 8.19
N GLU A 143 -16.18 -3.15 8.15
CA GLU A 143 -17.44 -3.64 8.71
C GLU A 143 -17.82 -4.96 8.04
N LYS A 144 -18.34 -5.92 8.81
CA LYS A 144 -19.00 -7.08 8.21
C LYS A 144 -20.22 -6.55 7.46
N VAL A 145 -20.17 -6.62 6.13
CA VAL A 145 -21.38 -6.42 5.32
C VAL A 145 -22.37 -7.52 5.75
N PRO A 146 -23.59 -7.16 6.19
CA PRO A 146 -24.60 -8.12 6.62
C PRO A 146 -25.05 -9.05 5.49
#